data_AF-A0AAD7AWJ2-F1
#
_entry.id   AF-A0AAD7AWJ2-F1
#
_cell.length_a   1.000
_cell.length_b   1.000
_cell.length_c   1.000
_cell.angle_alpha   90.00
_cell.angle_beta   90.00
_cell.angle_gamma   90.00
#
_symmetry.space_group_name_H-M   'P 1'
#
loop_
_entity.id
_entity.type
_entity.pdbx_description
1 polymer ?
#
loop_
_entity_poly.entity_id
_entity_poly.type
_entity_poly.pdbx_seq_one_letter_code
_entity_poly.pdbx_strand_id
1 'polypeptide(L)'
;MHFLPCREDPLQRTMSSQSVMPDRTTAFATTGQERMPEGLTSCPVPGRSFGGWDCIDTRSDLESCGGCMYSVSSETAGQDCTALLGVADVSCIKGQCAVRKCMLGYKLYEDRRHCVESEGLFNQLFRI
;
A
#
# COMPACT_ATOMS: atom_id res chain seq x y z
N MET A 1 -6.08 8.61 7.49
CA MET A 1 -6.07 7.24 6.95
C MET A 1 -7.49 6.71 7.08
N HIS A 2 -8.28 6.78 5.99
CA HIS A 2 -9.63 6.21 5.97
C HIS A 2 -9.50 4.74 5.58
N PHE A 3 -9.60 3.85 6.56
CA PHE A 3 -9.66 2.41 6.32
C PHE A 3 -11.08 2.05 5.93
N LEU A 4 -11.34 1.96 4.62
CA LEU A 4 -12.62 1.48 4.12
C LEU A 4 -12.63 -0.05 4.26
N PRO A 5 -13.63 -0.62 4.95
CA PRO A 5 -13.79 -2.07 4.95
C PRO A 5 -13.97 -2.53 3.50
N CYS A 6 -13.36 -3.65 3.12
CA CYS A 6 -13.53 -4.27 1.78
C CYS A 6 -14.96 -4.79 1.50
N ARG A 7 -15.95 -4.34 2.27
CA ARG A 7 -17.36 -4.60 2.05
C ARG A 7 -17.98 -3.31 1.53
N GLU A 8 -18.38 -3.38 0.27
CA GLU A 8 -18.86 -2.26 -0.55
C GLU A 8 -19.90 -1.36 0.16
N ASP A 9 -19.75 -0.05 -0.05
CA ASP A 9 -20.71 0.98 0.33
C ASP A 9 -22.03 0.82 -0.50
N PRO A 10 -23.23 0.87 0.12
CA PRO A 10 -24.56 0.59 -0.46
C PRO A 10 -25.06 1.39 -1.68
N LEU A 11 -24.24 2.11 -2.43
CA LEU A 11 -24.69 2.95 -3.55
C LEU A 11 -24.93 2.21 -4.88
N GLN A 12 -24.76 0.88 -4.96
CA GLN A 12 -25.13 0.06 -6.13
C GLN A 12 -26.37 -0.83 -5.90
N ARG A 13 -27.39 -0.33 -5.20
CA ARG A 13 -28.75 -0.86 -5.39
C ARG A 13 -29.21 -0.52 -6.80
N THR A 14 -29.20 -1.49 -7.71
CA THR A 14 -30.40 -1.91 -8.46
C THR A 14 -30.17 -3.25 -9.16
N MET A 15 -31.08 -4.19 -8.91
CA MET A 15 -31.35 -5.45 -9.65
C MET A 15 -30.36 -6.60 -9.34
N SER A 16 -30.73 -7.78 -8.84
CA SER A 16 -32.02 -8.47 -8.79
C SER A 16 -32.00 -9.50 -7.66
N SER A 17 -33.14 -9.64 -7.00
CA SER A 17 -33.50 -10.81 -6.21
C SER A 17 -33.29 -12.09 -7.03
N GLN A 18 -32.58 -13.08 -6.48
CA GLN A 18 -33.00 -14.49 -6.48
C GLN A 18 -32.01 -15.36 -5.71
N SER A 19 -32.55 -15.99 -4.67
CA SER A 19 -32.06 -17.17 -4.00
C SER A 19 -31.82 -18.32 -4.98
N VAL A 20 -30.57 -18.64 -5.31
CA VAL A 20 -30.19 -19.92 -5.94
C VAL A 20 -28.87 -20.39 -5.33
N MET A 21 -28.93 -21.49 -4.58
CA MET A 21 -27.76 -22.31 -4.21
C MET A 21 -27.25 -23.02 -5.48
N PRO A 22 -25.95 -22.95 -5.85
CA PRO A 22 -25.48 -23.74 -6.99
C PRO A 22 -25.18 -25.18 -6.57
N ASP A 23 -25.82 -26.09 -7.29
CA ASP A 23 -25.68 -27.54 -7.26
C ASP A 23 -24.30 -27.98 -7.78
N ARG A 24 -23.88 -29.16 -7.33
CA ARG A 24 -22.50 -29.64 -7.19
C ARG A 24 -21.92 -30.27 -8.48
N THR A 25 -22.35 -29.85 -9.68
CA THR A 25 -22.02 -30.63 -10.91
C THR A 25 -21.77 -29.82 -12.19
N THR A 26 -21.43 -28.54 -12.10
CA THR A 26 -20.88 -27.80 -13.25
C THR A 26 -19.57 -27.13 -12.88
N ALA A 27 -18.46 -27.73 -13.34
CA ALA A 27 -17.13 -27.15 -13.24
C ALA A 27 -17.02 -25.91 -14.14
N PHE A 28 -17.50 -24.77 -13.64
CA PHE A 28 -17.18 -23.44 -14.14
C PHE A 28 -16.11 -22.85 -13.21
N ALA A 29 -14.93 -22.62 -13.78
CA ALA A 29 -13.82 -21.80 -13.31
C ALA A 29 -13.80 -21.45 -11.81
N THR A 30 -12.93 -22.13 -11.07
CA THR A 30 -12.40 -21.69 -9.77
C THR A 30 -11.67 -20.36 -9.94
N THR A 31 -12.43 -19.27 -10.01
CA THR A 31 -11.92 -17.90 -9.95
C THR A 31 -12.76 -17.17 -8.90
N GLY A 32 -12.53 -17.54 -7.64
CA GLY A 32 -12.87 -16.70 -6.49
C GLY A 32 -11.96 -15.48 -6.49
N GLN A 33 -12.04 -14.67 -7.54
CA GLN A 33 -11.46 -13.34 -7.55
C GLN A 33 -12.56 -12.44 -7.03
N GLU A 34 -12.52 -12.24 -5.72
CA GLU A 34 -13.18 -11.13 -5.03
C GLU A 34 -13.01 -9.90 -5.93
N ARG A 35 -14.11 -9.44 -6.55
CA ARG A 35 -14.07 -8.27 -7.42
C ARG A 35 -13.87 -7.07 -6.52
N MET A 36 -12.62 -6.81 -6.19
CA MET A 36 -12.21 -5.58 -5.55
C MET A 36 -12.46 -4.43 -6.53
N PRO A 37 -12.92 -3.26 -6.07
CA PRO A 37 -13.08 -2.12 -6.96
C PRO A 37 -11.74 -1.84 -7.66
N GLU A 38 -11.80 -1.45 -8.94
CA GLU A 38 -10.60 -1.37 -9.78
C GLU A 38 -9.50 -0.55 -9.09
N GLY A 39 -8.33 -1.16 -8.90
CA GLY A 39 -7.16 -0.51 -8.31
C GLY A 39 -6.96 -0.67 -6.80
N LEU A 40 -7.89 -1.27 -6.06
CA LEU A 40 -7.72 -1.56 -4.62
C LEU A 40 -7.13 -2.96 -4.39
N THR A 41 -6.46 -3.16 -3.24
CA THR A 41 -5.87 -4.42 -2.75
C THR A 41 -6.39 -4.74 -1.35
N SER A 42 -6.74 -6.01 -1.08
CA SER A 42 -7.28 -6.47 0.20
C SER A 42 -6.10 -6.84 1.08
N CYS A 43 -5.84 -6.03 2.09
CA CYS A 43 -4.69 -6.18 2.96
C CYS A 43 -5.12 -6.64 4.36
N PRO A 44 -4.49 -7.67 4.94
CA PRO A 44 -4.87 -8.16 6.24
C PRO A 44 -4.44 -7.17 7.31
N VAL A 45 -5.33 -6.94 8.27
CA VAL A 45 -5.10 -6.02 9.38
C VAL A 45 -4.64 -6.83 10.59
N PRO A 46 -3.37 -6.72 11.01
CA PRO A 46 -2.90 -7.41 12.20
C PRO A 46 -3.66 -6.93 13.44
N GLY A 47 -3.91 -7.84 14.38
CA GLY A 47 -4.56 -7.53 15.66
C GLY A 47 -6.08 -7.48 15.66
N ARG A 48 -6.75 -7.66 14.51
CA ARG A 48 -8.21 -7.89 14.49
C ARG A 48 -8.51 -9.37 14.68
N SER A 49 -9.21 -9.71 15.77
CA SER A 49 -9.48 -11.10 16.23
C SER A 49 -10.24 -12.00 15.25
N PHE A 50 -10.70 -11.49 14.11
CA PHE A 50 -11.48 -12.23 13.10
C PHE A 50 -11.07 -11.92 11.66
N GLY A 51 -9.76 -11.90 11.34
CA GLY A 51 -9.30 -11.83 9.95
C GLY A 51 -9.84 -10.60 9.21
N GLY A 52 -9.67 -9.42 9.82
CA GLY A 52 -10.08 -8.16 9.21
C GLY A 52 -9.19 -7.84 8.01
N TRP A 53 -9.82 -7.37 6.93
CA TRP A 53 -9.14 -6.89 5.73
C TRP A 53 -9.52 -5.44 5.48
N ASP A 54 -8.52 -4.63 5.15
CA ASP A 54 -8.70 -3.25 4.72
C ASP A 54 -8.38 -3.14 3.22
N CYS A 55 -9.17 -2.33 2.52
CA CYS A 55 -8.98 -2.11 1.10
C CYS A 55 -8.06 -0.91 0.88
N ILE A 56 -6.89 -1.18 0.30
CA ILE A 56 -5.80 -0.21 0.15
C ILE A 56 -5.39 -0.10 -1.31
N ASP A 57 -5.25 1.12 -1.83
CA ASP A 57 -4.65 1.33 -3.16
C ASP A 57 -3.13 1.29 -3.01
N THR A 58 -2.56 0.10 -3.20
CA THR A 58 -1.12 -0.14 -3.08
C THR A 58 -0.28 0.61 -4.12
N ARG A 59 -0.91 1.26 -5.11
CA ARG A 59 -0.18 2.05 -6.11
C ARG A 59 0.09 3.48 -5.65
N SER A 60 -0.62 3.95 -4.62
CA SER A 60 -0.60 5.33 -4.15
C SER A 60 -0.51 5.48 -2.63
N ASP A 61 -0.82 4.43 -1.87
CA ASP A 61 -0.69 4.42 -0.42
C ASP A 61 0.78 4.40 0.01
N LEU A 62 1.11 5.23 1.02
CA LEU A 62 2.48 5.39 1.51
C LEU A 62 2.95 4.23 2.37
N GLU A 63 2.05 3.62 3.14
CA GLU A 63 2.35 2.61 4.15
C GLU A 63 2.32 1.20 3.55
N SER A 64 1.56 1.02 2.47
CA SER A 64 1.43 -0.22 1.72
C SER A 64 1.78 -0.01 0.24
N CYS A 65 2.92 0.66 -0.02
CA CYS A 65 3.33 0.96 -1.38
C CYS A 65 3.86 -0.31 -2.06
N GLY A 66 3.30 -0.64 -3.23
CA GLY A 66 3.67 -1.81 -4.04
C GLY A 66 3.06 -3.14 -3.56
N GLY A 67 2.35 -3.15 -2.44
CA GLY A 67 1.74 -4.37 -1.89
C GLY A 67 1.22 -4.15 -0.47
N CYS A 68 0.70 -5.19 0.17
CA CYS A 68 0.24 -5.07 1.56
C CYS A 68 1.44 -5.05 2.51
N MET A 69 1.49 -4.08 3.43
CA MET A 69 2.57 -4.00 4.43
C MET A 69 2.70 -5.31 5.23
N TYR A 70 1.57 -5.87 5.62
CA TYR A 70 1.49 -7.19 6.23
C TYR A 70 0.98 -8.17 5.17
N SER A 71 1.88 -8.76 4.38
CA SER A 71 1.48 -9.81 3.43
C SER A 71 1.76 -11.20 4.01
N VAL A 72 0.88 -12.15 3.72
CA VAL A 72 1.11 -13.59 4.00
C VAL A 72 2.09 -14.23 3.00
N SER A 73 2.43 -13.52 1.92
CA SER A 73 3.37 -13.96 0.89
C SER A 73 4.43 -12.90 0.64
N SER A 74 5.70 -13.30 0.64
CA SER A 74 6.85 -12.38 0.50
C SER A 74 6.91 -11.68 -0.87
N GLU A 75 6.28 -12.27 -1.89
CA GLU A 75 6.32 -11.80 -3.29
C GLU A 75 5.47 -10.54 -3.54
N THR A 76 4.57 -10.22 -2.61
CA THR A 76 3.63 -9.08 -2.71
C THR A 76 3.67 -8.19 -1.48
N ALA A 77 4.74 -8.26 -0.69
CA ALA A 77 4.91 -7.40 0.48
C ALA A 77 5.14 -5.95 0.04
N GLY A 78 4.27 -5.05 0.52
CA GLY A 78 4.46 -3.62 0.34
C GLY A 78 5.49 -3.06 1.31
N GLN A 79 5.93 -1.84 1.03
CA GLN A 79 6.84 -1.08 1.87
C GLN A 79 6.17 0.19 2.38
N ASP A 80 6.45 0.55 3.62
CA ASP A 80 6.18 1.87 4.16
C ASP A 80 7.27 2.85 3.71
N CYS A 81 6.90 3.76 2.82
CA CYS A 81 7.78 4.80 2.31
C CYS A 81 8.08 5.90 3.34
N THR A 82 7.27 6.05 4.39
CA THR A 82 7.44 7.07 5.43
C THR A 82 8.48 6.66 6.48
N ALA A 83 8.68 5.36 6.67
CA ALA A 83 9.74 4.80 7.52
C ALA A 83 11.15 4.89 6.90
N LEU A 84 11.29 5.42 5.68
CA LEU A 84 12.59 5.57 5.02
C LEU A 84 13.47 6.60 5.74
N LEU A 85 14.72 6.24 6.01
CA LEU A 85 15.65 7.07 6.76
C LEU A 85 15.96 8.39 6.04
N GLY A 86 15.91 9.50 6.78
CA GLY A 86 16.30 10.82 6.28
C GLY A 86 15.34 11.43 5.25
N VAL A 87 14.16 10.82 5.03
CA VAL A 87 13.14 11.31 4.12
C VAL A 87 12.27 12.36 4.82
N ALA A 88 12.09 13.51 4.18
CA ALA A 88 11.21 14.59 4.68
C ALA A 88 9.89 14.67 3.89
N ASP A 89 9.90 14.29 2.62
CA ASP A 89 8.71 14.25 1.76
C ASP A 89 8.85 13.13 0.74
N VAL A 90 7.83 12.29 0.65
CA VAL A 90 7.79 11.09 -0.18
C VAL A 90 6.38 10.84 -0.69
N SER A 91 6.29 10.12 -1.80
CA SER A 91 5.02 9.72 -2.41
C SER A 91 5.14 8.30 -2.92
N CYS A 92 4.05 7.53 -2.88
CA CYS A 92 3.98 6.26 -3.60
C CYS A 92 3.44 6.53 -5.01
N ILE A 93 4.21 6.18 -6.04
CA ILE A 93 3.85 6.40 -7.43
C ILE A 93 3.94 5.06 -8.16
N LYS A 94 2.79 4.54 -8.59
CA LYS A 94 2.69 3.25 -9.31
C LYS A 94 3.33 2.11 -8.51
N GLY A 95 3.15 2.12 -7.19
CA GLY A 95 3.68 1.08 -6.29
C GLY A 95 5.18 1.20 -6.00
N GLN A 96 5.78 2.37 -6.21
CA GLN A 96 7.18 2.63 -5.89
C GLN A 96 7.33 3.92 -5.08
N CYS A 97 8.16 3.88 -4.04
CA CYS A 97 8.49 5.07 -3.27
C CYS A 97 9.29 6.06 -4.13
N ALA A 98 8.81 7.30 -4.18
CA ALA A 98 9.44 8.41 -4.86
C ALA A 98 9.67 9.54 -3.86
N VAL A 99 10.92 9.71 -3.45
CA VAL A 99 11.33 10.74 -2.49
C VAL A 99 11.44 12.09 -3.20
N ARG A 100 10.73 13.10 -2.68
CA ARG A 100 10.74 14.47 -3.18
C ARG A 100 11.69 15.37 -2.40
N LYS A 101 11.86 15.12 -1.10
CA LYS A 101 12.71 15.93 -0.23
C LYS A 101 13.35 15.09 0.87
N CYS A 102 14.64 15.33 1.13
CA CYS A 102 15.36 14.78 2.27
C CYS A 102 15.40 15.78 3.44
N MET A 103 15.55 15.25 4.66
CA MET A 103 15.81 16.04 5.86
C MET A 103 17.18 16.74 5.79
N LEU A 104 17.38 17.74 6.65
CA LEU A 104 18.67 18.40 6.76
C LEU A 104 19.76 17.40 7.17
N GLY A 105 20.93 17.47 6.54
CA GLY A 105 22.01 16.49 6.74
C GLY A 105 21.88 15.25 5.86
N TYR A 106 20.85 15.16 5.01
CA TYR A 106 20.67 14.09 4.02
C TYR A 106 20.57 14.67 2.60
N LYS A 107 21.01 13.88 1.62
CA LYS A 107 20.92 14.16 0.18
C LYS A 107 20.13 13.06 -0.54
N LEU A 108 19.38 13.44 -1.57
CA LEU A 108 18.61 12.52 -2.40
C LEU A 108 19.56 11.64 -3.21
N TYR A 109 19.36 10.32 -3.17
CA TYR A 109 20.13 9.38 -3.99
C TYR A 109 19.69 9.42 -5.47
N GLU A 110 20.52 8.95 -6.39
CA GLU A 110 20.27 9.08 -7.85
C GLU A 110 18.97 8.40 -8.30
N ASP A 111 18.60 7.30 -7.65
CA ASP A 111 17.36 6.57 -7.94
C ASP A 111 16.09 7.26 -7.40
N ARG A 112 16.25 8.32 -6.60
CA ARG A 112 15.18 9.05 -5.90
C ARG A 112 14.26 8.17 -5.04
N ARG A 113 14.77 7.03 -4.58
CA ARG A 113 14.02 6.13 -3.69
C ARG A 113 14.43 6.28 -2.23
N HIS A 114 15.62 6.81 -1.98
CA HIS A 114 16.17 6.93 -0.63
C HIS A 114 17.00 8.21 -0.45
N CYS A 115 17.19 8.58 0.80
CA CYS A 115 18.10 9.64 1.22
C CYS A 115 19.35 9.01 1.83
N VAL A 116 20.51 9.61 1.56
CA VAL A 116 21.78 9.20 2.18
C VAL A 116 22.36 10.37 2.94
N GLU A 117 23.12 10.12 3.99
CA GLU A 117 23.75 11.19 4.77
C GLU A 117 24.67 12.03 3.87
N SER A 118 24.52 13.34 3.99
CA SER A 118 25.42 14.29 3.35
C SER A 118 26.56 14.56 4.33
N GLU A 119 27.76 14.05 4.05
CA GLU A 119 28.97 14.32 4.85
C GLU A 119 29.38 15.81 4.92
N GLY A 120 28.57 16.71 4.36
CA GLY A 120 28.87 18.14 4.23
C GLY A 120 28.38 19.04 5.36
N LEU A 121 27.48 18.59 6.26
CA LEU A 121 26.90 19.52 7.24
C LEU A 121 27.84 19.88 8.40
N PHE A 122 28.81 19.01 8.73
CA PHE A 122 29.85 19.33 9.70
C PHE A 122 30.96 20.21 9.08
N ASN A 123 31.34 19.99 7.82
CA ASN A 123 32.45 20.74 7.20
C ASN A 123 32.12 22.19 6.80
N GLN A 124 30.87 22.63 6.89
CA GLN A 124 30.48 24.03 6.65
C GLN A 124 30.37 24.87 7.93
N LEU A 125 30.27 24.25 9.11
CA LEU A 125 30.12 24.98 10.39
C LEU A 125 31.45 25.21 11.13
N PHE A 126 32.53 24.52 10.77
CA PHE A 126 33.86 24.67 11.39
C PHE A 126 34.90 25.41 10.53
N ARG A 127 34.47 26.10 9.46
CA ARG A 127 35.32 27.09 8.77
C ARG A 127 35.12 28.46 9.43
N ILE A 128 35.63 28.62 10.66
CA ILE A 128 35.74 29.90 11.35
C ILE A 128 37.16 30.01 11.89
#